data_AF-A0A946MFT2-F1
#
_entry.id   AF-A0A946MFT2-F1
#
_cell.length_a   1.000
_cell.length_b   1.000
_cell.length_c   1.000
_cell.angle_alpha   90.00
_cell.angle_beta   90.00
_cell.angle_gamma   90.00
#
_symmetry.space_group_name_H-M   'P 1'
#
loop_
_entity.id
_entity.type
_entity.pdbx_description
1 polymer ?
#
loop_
_entity_poly.entity_id
_entity_poly.type
_entity_poly.pdbx_seq_one_letter_code
_entity_poly.pdbx_strand_id
1 'polypeptide(L)'
;MKKYLASFVCLFSFVVCTVAQEAPKPEFPPHTTVLKGYDKVVSTADGARSMYTLWTRSKDGQVYAELPPTFAQKRYFIALTVASGDKYAGLQSGDYYVYWRRYNNKLALIVPDLDTRSNGDPESLSSVNRLFTDTMLLTIPIITIGPSGGPVIDLDSILVGKASKFFGPSVVNREMGGLFKLQKAKAFPLNVELAFEIPTASGKLSSLHYSISELNPKNTYRPRVADERIGYFITSYSDLGKYKDDETKVRYINRWHLEKRDPRLKISPPKNPIVFYIEHTTPVRYRRWVKEGIQSWNSAFEKIGISDALEVYYQDKTTGAHMDKDPEDVRYNFVRWLNNDIGTAIGPSRVNPNTGQILDADIILTDGWIRHFRYEFDNLLPKIAMEGFSAETLSWLASNPEWDPRLAFAHSSQREYVRQQLTASAGRAYGGHPATLVDNTLLGDDEYDGLIGRVSQVNGSCMASQGMAFDVAIMRMVYEIQASQVKADDAVKEDVKEDVKEDVKEDVKEDVKEDVKEDVKEDVKA
;
A
#
# COMPACT_ATOMS: atom_id res chain seq x y z
N MET A 1 -53.16 -96.61 -26.42
CA MET A 1 -52.68 -95.72 -25.33
C MET A 1 -51.37 -95.07 -25.77
N LYS A 2 -51.29 -93.72 -25.70
CA LYS A 2 -50.10 -92.83 -25.85
C LYS A 2 -49.37 -92.89 -27.22
N LYS A 3 -49.47 -91.97 -28.19
CA LYS A 3 -49.38 -90.48 -28.29
C LYS A 3 -48.04 -89.84 -27.87
N TYR A 4 -47.31 -89.39 -28.91
CA TYR A 4 -46.39 -88.25 -29.11
C TYR A 4 -45.19 -88.02 -28.17
N LEU A 5 -43.98 -87.85 -28.74
CA LEU A 5 -43.34 -86.54 -28.96
C LEU A 5 -42.03 -86.71 -29.77
N ALA A 6 -41.90 -86.00 -30.90
CA ALA A 6 -40.64 -85.83 -31.62
C ALA A 6 -40.25 -84.35 -31.53
N SER A 7 -39.08 -84.07 -30.95
CA SER A 7 -38.58 -82.70 -30.76
C SER A 7 -37.92 -82.16 -32.04
N PHE A 8 -38.45 -81.03 -32.51
CA PHE A 8 -37.85 -80.16 -33.52
C PHE A 8 -37.01 -79.10 -32.79
N VAL A 9 -35.72 -78.99 -33.11
CA VAL A 9 -34.85 -77.91 -32.62
C VAL A 9 -34.68 -76.90 -33.76
N CYS A 10 -35.33 -75.75 -33.62
CA CYS A 10 -35.18 -74.59 -34.50
C CYS A 10 -33.91 -73.80 -34.12
N LEU A 11 -32.99 -73.64 -35.08
CA LEU A 11 -31.91 -72.64 -35.00
C LEU A 11 -32.50 -71.25 -35.30
N PHE A 12 -32.52 -70.38 -34.30
CA PHE A 12 -32.73 -68.94 -34.49
C PHE A 12 -31.39 -68.26 -34.81
N SER A 13 -31.25 -67.78 -36.04
CA SER A 13 -30.15 -66.90 -36.44
C SER A 13 -30.42 -65.48 -35.94
N PHE A 14 -29.76 -65.06 -34.87
CA PHE A 14 -29.79 -63.68 -34.39
C PHE A 14 -28.97 -62.80 -35.34
N VAL A 15 -29.65 -62.00 -36.16
CA VAL A 15 -29.04 -60.86 -36.85
C VAL A 15 -28.82 -59.77 -35.81
N VAL A 16 -27.58 -59.62 -35.36
CA VAL A 16 -27.15 -58.49 -34.54
C VAL A 16 -27.04 -57.28 -35.46
N CYS A 17 -28.12 -56.50 -35.56
CA CYS A 17 -28.06 -55.14 -36.08
C CYS A 17 -27.19 -54.32 -35.11
N THR A 18 -25.91 -54.15 -35.43
CA THR A 18 -25.07 -53.12 -34.84
C THR A 18 -25.61 -51.76 -35.28
N VAL A 19 -26.46 -51.16 -34.45
CA VAL A 19 -26.73 -49.73 -34.52
C VAL A 19 -25.40 -49.04 -34.24
N ALA A 20 -24.76 -48.49 -35.28
CA ALA A 20 -23.61 -47.63 -35.11
C ALA A 20 -24.09 -46.40 -34.30
N GLN A 21 -23.80 -46.42 -33.00
CA GLN A 21 -24.05 -45.30 -32.12
C GLN A 21 -23.14 -44.16 -32.60
N GLU A 22 -23.71 -43.18 -33.29
CA GLU A 22 -23.01 -41.97 -33.71
C GLU A 22 -22.30 -41.41 -32.47
N ALA A 23 -20.97 -41.32 -32.52
CA ALA A 23 -20.21 -40.77 -31.42
C ALA A 23 -20.77 -39.37 -31.09
N PRO A 24 -21.01 -39.04 -29.80
CA PRO A 24 -21.60 -37.77 -29.44
C PRO A 24 -20.77 -36.64 -30.06
N LYS A 25 -21.42 -35.77 -30.84
CA LYS A 25 -20.75 -34.61 -31.45
C LYS A 25 -20.03 -33.85 -30.32
N PRO A 26 -18.73 -33.57 -30.47
CA PRO A 26 -17.98 -32.90 -29.41
C PRO A 26 -18.61 -31.55 -29.11
N GLU A 27 -18.77 -31.23 -27.83
CA GLU A 27 -19.40 -29.98 -27.34
C GLU A 27 -18.72 -28.73 -27.91
N PHE A 28 -17.43 -28.83 -28.25
CA PHE A 28 -16.62 -27.76 -28.79
C PHE A 28 -15.82 -28.20 -30.03
N PRO A 29 -15.51 -27.27 -30.96
CA PRO A 29 -14.64 -27.56 -32.09
C PRO A 29 -13.22 -27.97 -31.61
N PRO A 30 -12.47 -28.78 -32.39
CA PRO A 30 -11.11 -29.17 -32.04
C PRO A 30 -10.16 -27.97 -31.92
N HIS A 31 -9.30 -27.97 -30.89
CA HIS A 31 -8.35 -26.87 -30.67
C HIS A 31 -7.35 -26.69 -31.81
N THR A 32 -6.99 -27.77 -32.53
CA THR A 32 -6.10 -27.71 -33.70
C THR A 32 -6.68 -26.86 -34.83
N THR A 33 -8.01 -26.84 -34.97
CA THR A 33 -8.71 -26.01 -35.95
C THR A 33 -8.84 -24.57 -35.45
N VAL A 34 -9.24 -24.37 -34.20
CA VAL A 34 -9.46 -23.03 -33.61
C VAL A 34 -8.17 -22.24 -33.46
N LEU A 35 -7.08 -22.89 -33.03
CA LEU A 35 -5.78 -22.26 -32.79
C LEU A 35 -4.90 -22.20 -34.05
N LYS A 36 -5.44 -22.56 -35.22
CA LYS A 36 -4.69 -22.50 -36.48
C LYS A 36 -4.32 -21.05 -36.82
N GLY A 37 -3.02 -20.79 -36.98
CA GLY A 37 -2.49 -19.46 -37.28
C GLY A 37 -2.30 -18.55 -36.07
N TYR A 38 -2.30 -19.12 -34.85
CA TYR A 38 -1.86 -18.43 -33.65
C TYR A 38 -0.49 -18.94 -33.21
N ASP A 39 0.31 -18.03 -32.66
CA ASP A 39 1.60 -18.31 -32.07
C ASP A 39 1.44 -18.41 -30.55
N LYS A 40 2.04 -19.45 -29.96
CA LYS A 40 2.05 -19.61 -28.50
C LYS A 40 3.04 -18.62 -27.88
N VAL A 41 2.60 -17.86 -26.88
CA VAL A 41 3.46 -16.94 -26.14
C VAL A 41 4.32 -17.73 -25.14
N VAL A 42 5.62 -17.49 -25.17
CA VAL A 42 6.59 -18.05 -24.20
C VAL A 42 7.42 -16.88 -23.65
N SER A 43 7.30 -16.62 -22.35
CA SER A 43 7.95 -15.45 -21.73
C SER A 43 8.99 -15.79 -20.67
N THR A 44 9.01 -17.02 -20.16
CA THR A 44 10.02 -17.41 -19.18
C THR A 44 11.19 -18.09 -19.87
N ALA A 45 12.41 -17.66 -19.52
CA ALA A 45 13.64 -18.30 -19.99
C ALA A 45 13.84 -19.71 -19.41
N ASP A 46 13.22 -19.98 -18.25
CA ASP A 46 13.31 -21.26 -17.53
C ASP A 46 12.40 -22.36 -18.12
N GLY A 47 11.55 -22.05 -19.11
CA GLY A 47 10.60 -22.99 -19.71
C GLY A 47 9.50 -23.45 -18.75
N ALA A 48 9.35 -22.80 -17.59
CA ALA A 48 8.29 -23.11 -16.64
C ALA A 48 6.91 -22.96 -17.29
N ARG A 49 5.98 -23.82 -16.87
CA ARG A 49 4.60 -23.77 -17.35
C ARG A 49 3.95 -22.46 -16.89
N SER A 50 3.41 -21.71 -17.84
CA SER A 50 2.68 -20.48 -17.56
C SER A 50 1.34 -20.73 -16.86
N MET A 51 0.87 -19.74 -16.09
CA MET A 51 -0.42 -19.76 -15.40
C MET A 51 -1.57 -19.98 -16.40
N TYR A 52 -1.65 -19.10 -17.40
CA TYR A 52 -2.48 -19.28 -18.59
C TYR A 52 -1.57 -19.53 -19.79
N THR A 53 -2.00 -20.41 -20.68
CA THR A 53 -1.34 -20.52 -21.99
C THR A 53 -1.94 -19.49 -22.91
N LEU A 54 -1.13 -18.53 -23.37
CA LEU A 54 -1.58 -17.49 -24.28
C LEU A 54 -1.24 -17.85 -25.73
N TRP A 55 -2.16 -17.51 -26.63
CA TRP A 55 -1.97 -17.59 -28.07
C TRP A 55 -2.30 -16.25 -28.70
N THR A 56 -1.38 -15.72 -29.51
CA THR A 56 -1.54 -14.43 -30.18
C THR A 56 -1.58 -14.60 -31.67
N ARG A 57 -2.34 -13.74 -32.36
CA ARG A 57 -2.42 -13.75 -33.81
C ARG A 57 -1.95 -12.41 -34.39
N SER A 58 -0.84 -12.44 -35.12
CA SER A 58 -0.14 -11.22 -35.56
C SER A 58 -0.92 -10.35 -36.56
N LYS A 59 -1.86 -10.92 -37.33
CA LYS A 59 -2.61 -10.16 -38.36
C LYS A 59 -3.63 -9.16 -37.79
N ASP A 60 -4.16 -9.42 -36.61
CA ASP A 60 -5.24 -8.63 -35.98
C ASP A 60 -5.02 -8.39 -34.48
N GLY A 61 -3.95 -8.93 -33.90
CA GLY A 61 -3.64 -8.77 -32.49
C GLY A 61 -4.53 -9.56 -31.54
N GLN A 62 -5.36 -10.48 -32.03
CA GLN A 62 -6.28 -11.27 -31.20
C GLN A 62 -5.51 -12.15 -30.22
N VAL A 63 -6.02 -12.28 -29.00
CA VAL A 63 -5.39 -13.04 -27.91
C VAL A 63 -6.35 -14.04 -27.31
N TYR A 64 -6.00 -15.32 -27.40
CA TYR A 64 -6.68 -16.39 -26.68
C TYR A 64 -5.90 -16.82 -25.44
N ALA A 65 -6.61 -17.25 -24.41
CA ALA A 65 -6.02 -17.86 -23.24
C ALA A 65 -6.68 -19.20 -22.90
N GLU A 66 -5.86 -20.22 -22.68
CA GLU A 66 -6.26 -21.46 -22.01
C GLU A 66 -6.00 -21.31 -20.53
N LEU A 67 -7.09 -21.43 -19.78
CA LEU A 67 -7.04 -21.53 -18.33
C LEU A 67 -6.61 -22.96 -17.94
N PRO A 68 -5.95 -23.18 -16.79
CA PRO A 68 -5.62 -24.52 -16.33
C PRO A 68 -6.91 -25.34 -16.09
N PRO A 69 -6.90 -26.67 -16.24
CA PRO A 69 -8.09 -27.51 -15.95
C PRO A 69 -8.68 -27.29 -14.55
N THR A 70 -7.85 -26.88 -13.59
CA THR A 70 -8.22 -26.60 -12.20
C THR A 70 -8.69 -25.15 -11.97
N PHE A 71 -8.99 -24.39 -13.03
CA PHE A 71 -9.28 -22.95 -12.95
C PHE A 71 -10.36 -22.59 -11.94
N ALA A 72 -11.37 -23.44 -11.74
CA ALA A 72 -12.50 -23.18 -10.84
C ALA A 72 -12.11 -23.18 -9.35
N GLN A 73 -10.99 -23.83 -9.01
CA GLN A 73 -10.46 -23.88 -7.64
C GLN A 73 -9.53 -22.70 -7.33
N LYS A 74 -9.13 -21.95 -8.35
CA LYS A 74 -8.16 -20.88 -8.24
C LYS A 74 -8.87 -19.54 -8.01
N ARG A 75 -8.09 -18.58 -7.53
CA ARG A 75 -8.48 -17.19 -7.33
C ARG A 75 -7.46 -16.32 -8.06
N TYR A 76 -7.90 -15.18 -8.57
CA TYR A 76 -7.06 -14.31 -9.38
C TYR A 76 -7.20 -12.86 -8.96
N PHE A 77 -6.12 -12.10 -9.14
CA PHE A 77 -6.15 -10.65 -9.15
C PHE A 77 -6.07 -10.15 -10.58
N ILE A 78 -6.88 -9.16 -10.93
CA ILE A 78 -6.78 -8.41 -12.18
C ILE A 78 -6.44 -6.98 -11.80
N ALA A 79 -5.17 -6.59 -11.89
CA ALA A 79 -4.74 -5.21 -11.68
C ALA A 79 -4.77 -4.43 -12.99
N LEU A 80 -5.18 -3.16 -12.89
CA LEU A 80 -5.52 -2.29 -14.00
C LEU A 80 -4.61 -1.08 -14.00
N THR A 81 -3.93 -0.81 -15.10
CA THR A 81 -3.05 0.36 -15.22
C THR A 81 -3.26 1.04 -16.57
N VAL A 82 -3.41 2.36 -16.56
CA VAL A 82 -3.25 3.18 -17.78
C VAL A 82 -1.76 3.41 -17.95
N ALA A 83 -1.12 2.66 -18.85
CA ALA A 83 0.34 2.62 -18.98
C ALA A 83 0.92 3.78 -19.80
N SER A 84 0.11 4.43 -20.64
CA SER A 84 0.51 5.62 -21.40
C SER A 84 -0.72 6.45 -21.80
N GLY A 85 -0.50 7.67 -22.30
CA GLY A 85 -1.60 8.53 -22.73
C GLY A 85 -2.30 9.29 -21.60
N ASP A 86 -1.74 9.31 -20.39
CA ASP A 86 -2.23 10.08 -19.23
C ASP A 86 -1.06 10.75 -18.45
N LYS A 87 -1.33 11.83 -17.72
CA LYS A 87 -0.32 12.52 -16.89
C LYS A 87 0.19 11.62 -15.75
N TYR A 88 -0.67 10.77 -15.22
CA TYR A 88 -0.42 9.80 -14.17
C TYR A 88 -0.27 8.39 -14.73
N ALA A 89 0.08 8.27 -16.02
CA ALA A 89 0.30 6.97 -16.64
C ALA A 89 1.39 6.17 -15.91
N GLY A 90 1.13 4.88 -15.72
CA GLY A 90 1.97 3.97 -14.95
C GLY A 90 1.52 3.80 -13.49
N LEU A 91 0.58 4.59 -12.98
CA LEU A 91 -0.06 4.33 -11.69
C LEU A 91 -1.23 3.34 -11.86
N GLN A 92 -1.32 2.38 -10.94
CA GLN A 92 -2.43 1.43 -10.91
C GLN A 92 -3.76 2.17 -10.68
N SER A 93 -4.71 1.97 -11.58
CA SER A 93 -6.04 2.59 -11.54
C SER A 93 -7.03 1.83 -10.67
N GLY A 94 -6.79 0.54 -10.44
CA GLY A 94 -7.61 -0.32 -9.59
C GLY A 94 -7.26 -1.78 -9.75
N ASP A 95 -7.96 -2.64 -9.03
CA ASP A 95 -7.81 -4.09 -9.12
C ASP A 95 -9.12 -4.80 -8.76
N TYR A 96 -9.22 -6.05 -9.21
CA TYR A 96 -10.31 -6.95 -8.87
C TYR A 96 -9.78 -8.27 -8.34
N TYR A 97 -10.33 -8.74 -7.23
CA TYR A 97 -10.17 -10.11 -6.77
C TYR A 97 -11.33 -10.96 -7.32
N VAL A 98 -11.01 -12.00 -8.10
CA VAL A 98 -11.99 -12.72 -8.91
C VAL A 98 -11.75 -14.22 -8.97
N TYR A 99 -12.77 -14.95 -9.42
CA TYR A 99 -12.64 -16.34 -9.81
C TYR A 99 -13.54 -16.69 -10.98
N TRP A 100 -13.20 -17.80 -11.63
CA TRP A 100 -13.93 -18.31 -12.77
C TRP A 100 -14.91 -19.40 -12.35
N ARG A 101 -16.15 -19.33 -12.84
CA ARG A 101 -17.16 -20.38 -12.69
C ARG A 101 -17.72 -20.76 -14.05
N ARG A 102 -17.77 -22.05 -14.37
CA ARG A 102 -18.37 -22.54 -15.62
C ARG A 102 -19.89 -22.63 -15.49
N TYR A 103 -20.59 -22.12 -16.49
CA TYR A 103 -22.02 -22.26 -16.70
C TYR A 103 -22.25 -22.76 -18.13
N ASN A 104 -22.54 -24.05 -18.29
CA ASN A 104 -22.70 -24.70 -19.59
C ASN A 104 -21.46 -24.46 -20.49
N ASN A 105 -21.64 -23.84 -21.66
CA ASN A 105 -20.59 -23.49 -22.61
C ASN A 105 -19.99 -22.09 -22.39
N LYS A 106 -20.18 -21.49 -21.22
CA LYS A 106 -19.64 -20.16 -20.86
C LYS A 106 -18.87 -20.21 -19.55
N LEU A 107 -17.93 -19.29 -19.40
CA LEU A 107 -17.32 -18.94 -18.13
C LEU A 107 -17.86 -17.59 -17.64
N ALA A 108 -18.15 -17.52 -16.35
CA ALA A 108 -18.47 -16.30 -15.63
C ALA A 108 -17.25 -15.89 -14.80
N LEU A 109 -16.88 -14.61 -14.89
CA LEU A 109 -15.92 -13.97 -14.01
C LEU A 109 -16.69 -13.37 -12.84
N ILE A 110 -16.36 -13.80 -11.63
CA ILE A 110 -17.14 -13.46 -10.43
C ILE A 110 -16.22 -12.77 -9.41
N VAL A 111 -16.70 -11.67 -8.83
CA VAL A 111 -16.09 -10.96 -7.69
C VAL A 111 -16.76 -11.50 -6.42
N PRO A 112 -16.03 -12.14 -5.50
CA PRO A 112 -16.62 -12.64 -4.26
C PRO A 112 -16.97 -11.49 -3.32
N ASP A 113 -18.01 -11.68 -2.50
CA ASP A 113 -18.29 -10.75 -1.40
C ASP A 113 -17.28 -10.97 -0.28
N LEU A 114 -16.43 -9.98 -0.04
CA LEU A 114 -15.39 -10.05 0.98
C LEU A 114 -15.65 -9.10 2.15
N ASP A 115 -16.60 -8.18 1.97
CA ASP A 115 -16.91 -7.10 2.89
C ASP A 115 -17.79 -7.58 4.04
N THR A 116 -18.56 -8.65 3.86
CA THR A 116 -19.44 -9.20 4.89
C THR A 116 -19.14 -10.66 5.16
N ARG A 117 -18.93 -11.01 6.43
CA ARG A 117 -18.64 -12.39 6.87
C ARG A 117 -19.32 -12.66 8.20
N SER A 118 -19.29 -13.92 8.64
CA SER A 118 -19.64 -14.27 10.01
C SER A 118 -18.65 -15.31 10.54
N ASN A 119 -18.09 -15.04 11.72
CA ASN A 119 -17.35 -16.02 12.51
C ASN A 119 -18.14 -16.49 13.75
N GLY A 120 -19.45 -16.25 13.76
CA GLY A 120 -20.35 -16.67 14.84
C GLY A 120 -20.71 -18.16 14.75
N ASP A 121 -21.92 -18.47 15.18
CA ASP A 121 -22.50 -19.81 15.07
C ASP A 121 -22.72 -20.23 13.60
N PRO A 122 -22.86 -21.56 13.34
CA PRO A 122 -23.11 -22.08 12.00
C PRO A 122 -24.34 -21.49 11.30
N GLU A 123 -25.38 -21.11 12.03
CA GLU A 123 -26.60 -20.54 11.51
C GLU A 123 -26.39 -19.11 10.99
N SER A 124 -25.64 -18.29 11.74
CA SER A 124 -25.19 -16.97 11.30
C SER A 124 -24.32 -17.07 10.04
N LEU A 125 -23.35 -17.99 10.02
CA LEU A 125 -22.52 -18.25 8.84
C LEU A 125 -23.36 -18.66 7.63
N SER A 126 -24.31 -19.59 7.81
CA SER A 126 -25.21 -20.03 6.74
C SER A 126 -26.12 -18.91 6.25
N SER A 127 -26.58 -18.04 7.15
CA SER A 127 -27.44 -16.90 6.80
C SER A 127 -26.68 -15.86 5.99
N VAL A 128 -25.48 -15.47 6.45
CA VAL A 128 -24.61 -14.51 5.76
C VAL A 128 -24.26 -15.01 4.36
N ASN A 129 -23.80 -16.27 4.22
CA ASN A 129 -23.48 -16.86 2.92
C ASN A 129 -24.68 -16.91 1.94
N ARG A 130 -25.91 -16.91 2.46
CA ARG A 130 -27.14 -16.88 1.65
C ARG A 130 -27.54 -15.45 1.27
N LEU A 131 -27.35 -14.49 2.15
CA LEU A 131 -27.79 -13.09 1.97
C LEU A 131 -26.79 -12.26 1.17
N PHE A 132 -25.50 -12.43 1.45
CA PHE A 132 -24.41 -11.70 0.82
C PHE A 132 -23.76 -12.62 -0.19
N THR A 133 -24.04 -12.35 -1.47
CA THR A 133 -23.69 -13.25 -2.57
C THR A 133 -22.70 -12.58 -3.52
N ASP A 134 -21.87 -13.42 -4.13
CA ASP A 134 -20.85 -12.99 -5.08
C ASP A 134 -21.47 -12.31 -6.31
N THR A 135 -20.77 -11.32 -6.86
CA THR A 135 -21.24 -10.55 -8.01
C THR A 135 -20.63 -11.07 -9.32
N MET A 136 -21.47 -11.45 -10.28
CA MET A 136 -21.02 -11.80 -11.63
C MET A 136 -20.61 -10.53 -12.39
N LEU A 137 -19.32 -10.36 -12.63
CA LEU A 137 -18.78 -9.19 -13.32
C LEU A 137 -19.08 -9.23 -14.82
N LEU A 138 -18.82 -10.38 -15.45
CA LEU A 138 -19.06 -10.62 -16.88
C LEU A 138 -19.08 -12.11 -17.21
N THR A 139 -19.52 -12.43 -18.42
CA THR A 139 -19.47 -13.79 -18.99
C THR A 139 -18.75 -13.81 -20.33
N ILE A 140 -18.19 -14.97 -20.69
CA ILE A 140 -17.52 -15.23 -21.97
C ILE A 140 -17.79 -16.67 -22.44
N PRO A 141 -18.06 -16.92 -23.74
CA PRO A 141 -18.10 -18.28 -24.28
C PRO A 141 -16.76 -19.02 -24.18
N ILE A 142 -16.84 -20.34 -23.99
CA ILE A 142 -15.71 -21.25 -24.20
C ILE A 142 -15.62 -21.54 -25.70
N ILE A 143 -14.48 -21.23 -26.32
CA ILE A 143 -14.30 -21.40 -27.77
C ILE A 143 -13.90 -22.84 -28.11
N THR A 144 -13.03 -23.43 -27.29
CA THR A 144 -12.57 -24.81 -27.41
C THR A 144 -12.01 -25.31 -26.09
N ILE A 145 -11.69 -26.60 -26.01
CA ILE A 145 -10.88 -27.17 -24.94
C ILE A 145 -9.46 -27.31 -25.47
N GLY A 146 -8.53 -26.62 -24.82
CA GLY A 146 -7.15 -26.50 -25.27
C GLY A 146 -6.33 -27.78 -25.08
N PRO A 147 -5.08 -27.78 -25.56
CA PRO A 147 -4.18 -28.92 -25.48
C PRO A 147 -3.91 -29.40 -24.05
N SER A 148 -4.03 -28.51 -23.07
CA SER A 148 -3.83 -28.83 -21.66
C SER A 148 -5.08 -29.37 -20.97
N GLY A 149 -6.22 -29.47 -21.68
CA GLY A 149 -7.51 -29.90 -21.16
C GLY A 149 -8.32 -28.79 -20.48
N GLY A 150 -7.89 -27.54 -20.59
CA GLY A 150 -8.58 -26.38 -20.02
C GLY A 150 -9.45 -25.63 -21.03
N PRO A 151 -10.40 -24.80 -20.58
CA PRO A 151 -11.20 -23.99 -21.49
C PRO A 151 -10.37 -22.86 -22.12
N VAL A 152 -10.53 -22.66 -23.42
CA VAL A 152 -9.95 -21.53 -24.17
C VAL A 152 -10.99 -20.41 -24.27
N ILE A 153 -10.59 -19.20 -23.89
CA ILE A 153 -11.39 -17.98 -23.97
C ILE A 153 -10.71 -16.90 -24.80
N ASP A 154 -11.51 -15.97 -25.32
CA ASP A 154 -11.07 -14.79 -26.06
C ASP A 154 -10.77 -13.65 -25.07
N LEU A 155 -9.49 -13.38 -24.82
CA LEU A 155 -9.11 -12.36 -23.83
C LEU A 155 -9.34 -10.94 -24.33
N ASP A 156 -9.11 -10.63 -25.60
CA ASP A 156 -9.34 -9.27 -26.11
C ASP A 156 -10.83 -8.89 -26.08
N SER A 157 -11.75 -9.85 -26.27
CA SER A 157 -13.18 -9.61 -26.08
C SER A 157 -13.56 -9.17 -24.66
N ILE A 158 -12.75 -9.54 -23.65
CA ILE A 158 -12.91 -9.11 -22.25
C ILE A 158 -12.14 -7.81 -22.02
N LEU A 159 -10.84 -7.84 -22.27
CA LEU A 159 -9.90 -6.78 -21.87
C LEU A 159 -10.04 -5.54 -22.75
N VAL A 160 -10.43 -5.67 -24.00
CA VAL A 160 -10.74 -4.54 -24.89
C VAL A 160 -12.25 -4.38 -25.02
N GLY A 161 -12.95 -5.44 -25.43
CA GLY A 161 -14.38 -5.40 -25.71
C GLY A 161 -15.25 -5.03 -24.50
N LYS A 162 -14.76 -5.31 -23.28
CA LYS A 162 -15.41 -4.95 -22.01
C LYS A 162 -14.52 -4.07 -21.12
N ALA A 163 -13.57 -3.34 -21.68
CA ALA A 163 -12.67 -2.46 -20.93
C ALA A 163 -13.41 -1.47 -20.03
N SER A 164 -14.60 -1.00 -20.45
CA SER A 164 -15.44 -0.11 -19.64
C SER A 164 -15.98 -0.71 -18.34
N LYS A 165 -15.99 -2.05 -18.20
CA LYS A 165 -16.28 -2.73 -16.93
C LYS A 165 -15.14 -2.64 -15.93
N PHE A 166 -13.92 -2.44 -16.41
CA PHE A 166 -12.71 -2.38 -15.59
C PHE A 166 -12.29 -0.94 -15.27
N PHE A 167 -12.28 -0.07 -16.28
CA PHE A 167 -11.79 1.31 -16.17
C PHE A 167 -12.90 2.37 -16.23
N GLY A 168 -14.16 1.95 -16.36
CA GLY A 168 -15.29 2.87 -16.53
C GLY A 168 -15.50 3.36 -17.98
N PRO A 169 -16.56 4.14 -18.23
CA PRO A 169 -17.00 4.47 -19.58
C PRO A 169 -16.07 5.41 -20.35
N SER A 170 -15.22 6.19 -19.66
CA SER A 170 -14.31 7.16 -20.28
C SER A 170 -13.13 6.51 -21.03
N VAL A 171 -12.83 5.24 -20.74
CA VAL A 171 -11.64 4.58 -21.30
C VAL A 171 -11.84 4.13 -22.75
N VAL A 172 -13.09 3.93 -23.21
CA VAL A 172 -13.38 3.38 -24.53
C VAL A 172 -14.14 4.40 -25.36
N ASN A 173 -13.66 4.65 -26.58
CA ASN A 173 -14.47 5.28 -27.61
C ASN A 173 -15.46 4.26 -28.20
N ARG A 174 -16.76 4.46 -27.99
CA ARG A 174 -17.79 3.54 -28.49
C ARG A 174 -17.97 3.55 -30.00
N GLU A 175 -17.67 4.67 -30.65
CA GLU A 175 -17.77 4.81 -32.11
C GLU A 175 -16.59 4.12 -32.82
N MET A 176 -15.43 4.11 -32.18
CA MET A 176 -14.21 3.44 -32.65
C MET A 176 -14.02 2.03 -32.05
N GLY A 177 -15.12 1.41 -31.61
CA GLY A 177 -15.11 0.11 -30.95
C GLY A 177 -14.49 -0.98 -31.83
N GLY A 178 -13.59 -1.77 -31.23
CA GLY A 178 -12.86 -2.85 -31.92
C GLY A 178 -11.52 -2.45 -32.54
N LEU A 179 -11.18 -1.16 -32.55
CA LEU A 179 -9.82 -0.71 -32.91
C LEU A 179 -8.90 -0.86 -31.70
N PHE A 180 -7.96 -1.79 -31.79
CA PHE A 180 -6.90 -1.95 -30.81
C PHE A 180 -5.62 -2.47 -31.46
N LYS A 181 -4.50 -2.30 -30.77
CA LYS A 181 -3.23 -2.94 -31.10
C LYS A 181 -2.67 -3.63 -29.88
N LEU A 182 -2.38 -4.93 -30.00
CA LEU A 182 -1.64 -5.66 -28.97
C LEU A 182 -0.21 -5.11 -28.92
N GLN A 183 0.15 -4.49 -27.79
CA GLN A 183 1.51 -3.98 -27.56
C GLN A 183 2.36 -4.99 -26.80
N LYS A 184 1.75 -5.77 -25.90
CA LYS A 184 2.46 -6.71 -25.04
C LYS A 184 1.58 -7.91 -24.71
N ALA A 185 2.17 -9.10 -24.74
CA ALA A 185 1.63 -10.31 -24.14
C ALA A 185 2.79 -11.07 -23.48
N LYS A 186 2.74 -11.24 -22.17
CA LYS A 186 3.69 -12.07 -21.41
C LYS A 186 2.95 -13.12 -20.60
N ALA A 187 3.55 -14.31 -20.50
CA ALA A 187 3.00 -15.43 -19.75
C ALA A 187 4.04 -16.03 -18.80
N PHE A 188 3.79 -15.84 -17.49
CA PHE A 188 4.64 -16.29 -16.40
C PHE A 188 3.94 -17.41 -15.60
N PRO A 189 4.63 -18.09 -14.66
CA PRO A 189 4.05 -19.22 -13.94
C PRO A 189 2.90 -18.84 -13.01
N LEU A 190 2.91 -17.62 -12.48
CA LEU A 190 1.91 -17.12 -11.52
C LEU A 190 1.09 -15.94 -12.05
N ASN A 191 1.38 -15.42 -13.25
CA ASN A 191 0.64 -14.31 -13.83
C ASN A 191 0.77 -14.24 -15.36
N VAL A 192 -0.08 -13.42 -15.98
CA VAL A 192 0.03 -12.98 -17.37
C VAL A 192 -0.12 -11.47 -17.45
N GLU A 193 0.59 -10.85 -18.39
CA GLU A 193 0.62 -9.40 -18.58
C GLU A 193 0.24 -9.05 -20.01
N LEU A 194 -0.77 -8.19 -20.17
CA LEU A 194 -1.33 -7.83 -21.48
C LEU A 194 -1.46 -6.32 -21.59
N ALA A 195 -0.98 -5.76 -22.69
CA ALA A 195 -1.11 -4.33 -23.00
C ALA A 195 -1.77 -4.12 -24.36
N PHE A 196 -2.80 -3.29 -24.38
CA PHE A 196 -3.54 -2.92 -25.60
C PHE A 196 -3.53 -1.40 -25.78
N GLU A 197 -3.07 -0.94 -26.94
CA GLU A 197 -3.29 0.44 -27.36
C GLU A 197 -4.71 0.58 -27.89
N ILE A 198 -5.45 1.56 -27.35
CA ILE A 198 -6.83 1.86 -27.76
C ILE A 198 -7.06 3.38 -27.84
N PRO A 199 -8.02 3.84 -28.66
CA PRO A 199 -8.53 5.20 -28.57
C PRO A 199 -9.47 5.36 -27.36
N THR A 200 -9.17 6.31 -26.48
CA THR A 200 -10.05 6.67 -25.36
C THR A 200 -11.27 7.44 -25.84
N ALA A 201 -12.24 7.69 -24.95
CA ALA A 201 -13.44 8.46 -25.30
C ALA A 201 -13.14 9.87 -25.85
N SER A 202 -11.99 10.47 -25.50
CA SER A 202 -11.55 11.76 -26.05
C SER A 202 -10.82 11.66 -27.40
N GLY A 203 -10.67 10.46 -27.95
CA GLY A 203 -9.91 10.19 -29.18
C GLY A 203 -8.39 10.13 -28.98
N LYS A 204 -7.89 10.25 -27.74
CA LYS A 204 -6.47 10.11 -27.42
C LYS A 204 -6.07 8.63 -27.42
N LEU A 205 -4.92 8.31 -27.99
CA LEU A 205 -4.35 6.96 -27.86
C LEU A 205 -3.82 6.74 -26.44
N SER A 206 -4.22 5.63 -25.85
CA SER A 206 -3.85 5.22 -24.50
C SER A 206 -3.53 3.73 -24.48
N SER A 207 -2.64 3.31 -23.59
CA SER A 207 -2.32 1.89 -23.39
C SER A 207 -2.99 1.39 -22.12
N LEU A 208 -3.88 0.40 -22.27
CA LEU A 208 -4.46 -0.32 -21.15
C LEU A 208 -3.62 -1.55 -20.85
N HIS A 209 -3.10 -1.59 -19.62
CA HIS A 209 -2.32 -2.69 -19.11
C HIS A 209 -3.11 -3.47 -18.07
N TYR A 210 -3.12 -4.80 -18.24
CA TYR A 210 -3.77 -5.76 -17.37
C TYR A 210 -2.75 -6.76 -16.86
N SER A 211 -2.62 -6.83 -15.53
CA SER A 211 -1.90 -7.90 -14.84
C SER A 211 -2.90 -8.89 -14.26
N ILE A 212 -2.90 -10.13 -14.73
CA ILE A 212 -3.75 -11.19 -14.20
C ILE A 212 -2.86 -12.18 -13.46
N SER A 213 -2.98 -12.25 -12.14
CA SER A 213 -2.15 -13.11 -11.30
C SER A 213 -2.97 -14.09 -10.48
N GLU A 214 -2.43 -15.28 -10.23
CA GLU A 214 -3.06 -16.30 -9.40
C GLU A 214 -2.76 -16.09 -7.92
N LEU A 215 -3.79 -16.20 -7.10
CA LEU A 215 -3.67 -16.32 -5.66
C LEU A 215 -3.81 -17.78 -5.24
N ASN A 216 -2.75 -18.34 -4.68
CA ASN A 216 -2.81 -19.68 -4.10
C ASN A 216 -3.57 -19.65 -2.76
N PRO A 217 -4.61 -20.48 -2.58
CA PRO A 217 -5.39 -20.51 -1.34
C PRO A 217 -4.67 -21.17 -0.15
N LYS A 218 -3.51 -21.83 -0.37
CA LYS A 218 -2.76 -22.49 0.72
C LYS A 218 -2.18 -21.45 1.66
N ASN A 219 -2.83 -21.28 2.81
CA ASN A 219 -2.51 -20.21 3.73
C ASN A 219 -1.98 -20.75 5.07
N THR A 220 -0.67 -20.66 5.27
CA THR A 220 -0.04 -20.85 6.60
C THR A 220 0.14 -19.51 7.33
N TYR A 221 -0.20 -18.39 6.69
CA TYR A 221 -0.10 -17.07 7.28
C TYR A 221 -1.24 -16.84 8.27
N ARG A 222 -0.88 -16.30 9.44
CA ARG A 222 -1.84 -15.89 10.47
C ARG A 222 -2.11 -14.38 10.36
N PRO A 223 -3.38 -13.98 10.07
CA PRO A 223 -3.78 -12.58 10.10
C PRO A 223 -3.49 -11.93 11.46
N ARG A 224 -3.21 -10.63 11.47
CA ARG A 224 -3.03 -9.86 12.69
C ARG A 224 -4.00 -8.69 12.71
N VAL A 225 -4.82 -8.63 13.76
CA VAL A 225 -5.78 -7.55 13.97
C VAL A 225 -5.03 -6.22 14.10
N ALA A 226 -5.55 -5.18 13.45
CA ALA A 226 -5.02 -3.84 13.51
C ALA A 226 -5.29 -3.19 14.87
N ASP A 227 -4.25 -2.58 15.44
CA ASP A 227 -4.38 -1.71 16.61
C ASP A 227 -4.83 -0.33 16.12
N GLU A 228 -5.93 0.17 16.66
CA GLU A 228 -6.55 1.42 16.20
C GLU A 228 -5.74 2.68 16.52
N ARG A 229 -4.80 2.59 17.45
CA ARG A 229 -3.93 3.71 17.84
C ARG A 229 -2.80 3.95 16.84
N ILE A 230 -2.61 3.03 15.89
CA ILE A 230 -1.49 3.04 14.93
C ILE A 230 -2.06 3.03 13.51
N GLY A 231 -1.59 3.97 12.69
CA GLY A 231 -1.97 4.04 11.27
C GLY A 231 -1.32 2.93 10.44
N TYR A 232 -2.01 1.79 10.31
CA TYR A 232 -1.62 0.70 9.41
C TYR A 232 -2.39 0.79 8.08
N PHE A 233 -1.78 0.28 7.01
CA PHE A 233 -2.56 -0.21 5.87
C PHE A 233 -3.33 -1.45 6.30
N ILE A 234 -4.61 -1.51 5.98
CA ILE A 234 -5.51 -2.56 6.49
C ILE A 234 -6.32 -3.22 5.38
N THR A 235 -6.71 -4.46 5.66
CA THR A 235 -7.79 -5.19 5.00
C THR A 235 -8.92 -5.36 6.01
N SER A 236 -10.15 -4.96 5.69
CA SER A 236 -11.26 -4.97 6.64
C SER A 236 -12.50 -5.68 6.12
N TYR A 237 -13.32 -6.20 7.03
CA TYR A 237 -14.66 -6.73 6.73
C TYR A 237 -15.58 -6.53 7.94
N SER A 238 -16.88 -6.60 7.70
CA SER A 238 -17.95 -6.59 8.71
C SER A 238 -18.30 -8.02 9.11
N ASP A 239 -18.14 -8.34 10.39
CA ASP A 239 -18.45 -9.63 11.01
C ASP A 239 -19.84 -9.59 11.65
N LEU A 240 -20.85 -10.08 10.92
CA LEU A 240 -22.24 -10.13 11.39
C LEU A 240 -22.52 -11.33 12.33
N GLY A 241 -21.49 -12.09 12.69
CA GLY A 241 -21.56 -13.03 13.82
C GLY A 241 -21.43 -12.33 15.17
N LYS A 242 -21.12 -11.03 15.18
CA LYS A 242 -20.94 -10.23 16.39
C LYS A 242 -22.12 -9.27 16.59
N TYR A 243 -22.42 -8.99 17.85
CA TYR A 243 -23.60 -8.20 18.24
C TYR A 243 -23.29 -6.77 18.66
N LYS A 244 -22.05 -6.46 19.04
CA LYS A 244 -21.65 -5.10 19.37
C LYS A 244 -21.11 -4.39 18.15
N ASP A 245 -21.64 -3.20 17.89
CA ASP A 245 -21.35 -2.42 16.68
C ASP A 245 -19.85 -2.13 16.51
N ASP A 246 -19.16 -1.80 17.60
CA ASP A 246 -17.71 -1.56 17.64
C ASP A 246 -16.86 -2.81 17.33
N GLU A 247 -17.39 -4.01 17.60
CA GLU A 247 -16.69 -5.27 17.33
C GLU A 247 -16.95 -5.82 15.92
N THR A 248 -18.02 -5.37 15.25
CA THR A 248 -18.42 -5.85 13.90
C THR A 248 -17.34 -5.54 12.86
N LYS A 249 -16.65 -4.41 12.98
CA LYS A 249 -15.61 -4.00 12.03
C LYS A 249 -14.28 -4.67 12.35
N VAL A 250 -13.98 -5.78 11.69
CA VAL A 250 -12.70 -6.47 11.83
C VAL A 250 -11.70 -5.89 10.82
N ARG A 251 -10.50 -5.55 11.31
CA ARG A 251 -9.41 -4.96 10.53
C ARG A 251 -8.15 -5.79 10.72
N TYR A 252 -7.55 -6.26 9.63
CA TYR A 252 -6.23 -6.89 9.63
C TYR A 252 -5.19 -5.95 9.09
N ILE A 253 -3.99 -5.94 9.67
CA ILE A 253 -2.85 -5.19 9.11
C ILE A 253 -2.36 -5.87 7.83
N ASN A 254 -1.97 -5.06 6.86
CA ASN A 254 -1.26 -5.53 5.68
C ASN A 254 0.21 -5.79 6.06
N ARG A 255 0.65 -7.05 6.02
CA ARG A 255 2.00 -7.46 6.49
C ARG A 255 2.57 -8.60 5.67
N TRP A 256 3.89 -8.58 5.48
CA TRP A 256 4.66 -9.71 4.95
C TRP A 256 4.59 -10.94 5.87
N HIS A 257 4.63 -12.13 5.27
CA HIS A 257 4.74 -13.39 6.01
C HIS A 257 6.18 -13.67 6.40
N LEU A 258 6.61 -13.08 7.52
CA LEU A 258 7.93 -13.28 8.09
C LEU A 258 7.87 -14.14 9.34
N GLU A 259 8.75 -15.15 9.37
CA GLU A 259 8.97 -16.03 10.50
C GLU A 259 10.47 -16.28 10.66
N LYS A 260 10.93 -16.42 11.91
CA LYS A 260 12.29 -16.88 12.20
C LYS A 260 12.53 -18.25 11.57
N ARG A 261 13.69 -18.42 10.96
CA ARG A 261 14.17 -19.72 10.47
C ARG A 261 14.31 -20.73 11.61
N ASP A 262 15.00 -20.34 12.68
CA ASP A 262 14.99 -21.08 13.96
C ASP A 262 14.26 -20.24 15.02
N PRO A 263 13.06 -20.64 15.45
CA PRO A 263 12.28 -19.90 16.44
C PRO A 263 12.92 -19.91 17.85
N ARG A 264 13.87 -20.81 18.12
CA ARG A 264 14.53 -20.94 19.43
C ARG A 264 15.61 -19.88 19.65
N LEU A 265 16.15 -19.31 18.57
CA LEU A 265 17.17 -18.27 18.67
C LEU A 265 16.56 -16.91 18.99
N LYS A 266 17.25 -16.12 19.81
CA LYS A 266 16.87 -14.72 20.11
C LYS A 266 16.80 -13.89 18.82
N ILE A 267 17.82 -14.03 17.97
CA ILE A 267 17.89 -13.46 16.63
C ILE A 267 18.12 -14.60 15.64
N SER A 268 17.31 -14.66 14.58
CA SER A 268 17.44 -15.66 13.52
C SER A 268 17.18 -14.99 12.17
N PRO A 269 17.84 -15.41 11.07
CA PRO A 269 17.42 -15.03 9.74
C PRO A 269 15.97 -15.49 9.47
N PRO A 270 15.26 -14.90 8.50
CA PRO A 270 13.92 -15.34 8.14
C PRO A 270 13.93 -16.71 7.44
N LYS A 271 12.80 -17.42 7.51
CA LYS A 271 12.53 -18.58 6.64
C LYS A 271 12.52 -18.17 5.17
N ASN A 272 11.79 -17.09 4.87
CA ASN A 272 11.67 -16.49 3.54
C ASN A 272 11.98 -14.99 3.67
N PRO A 273 13.15 -14.51 3.21
CA PRO A 273 13.46 -13.08 3.22
C PRO A 273 12.58 -12.33 2.21
N ILE A 274 12.38 -11.04 2.45
CA ILE A 274 11.76 -10.13 1.49
C ILE A 274 12.85 -9.65 0.55
N VAL A 275 12.82 -10.14 -0.69
CA VAL A 275 13.83 -9.82 -1.70
C VAL A 275 13.29 -8.75 -2.64
N PHE A 276 14.02 -7.65 -2.79
CA PHE A 276 13.76 -6.59 -3.76
C PHE A 276 14.85 -6.52 -4.82
N TYR A 277 14.45 -6.23 -6.05
CA TYR A 277 15.34 -5.93 -7.17
C TYR A 277 15.17 -4.46 -7.57
N ILE A 278 16.27 -3.71 -7.60
CA ILE A 278 16.28 -2.35 -8.15
C ILE A 278 16.47 -2.47 -9.66
N GLU A 279 15.49 -1.95 -10.41
CA GLU A 279 15.44 -2.03 -11.87
C GLU A 279 16.67 -1.37 -12.51
N HIS A 280 17.13 -1.93 -13.64
CA HIS A 280 18.31 -1.43 -14.35
C HIS A 280 18.15 -0.01 -14.92
N THR A 281 16.92 0.51 -14.98
CA THR A 281 16.61 1.90 -15.39
C THR A 281 16.93 2.91 -14.28
N THR A 282 17.04 2.47 -13.03
CA THR A 282 17.43 3.32 -11.91
C THR A 282 18.81 3.92 -12.15
N PRO A 283 18.96 5.27 -12.12
CA PRO A 283 20.26 5.91 -12.33
C PRO A 283 21.32 5.41 -11.35
N VAL A 284 22.51 5.08 -11.86
CA VAL A 284 23.62 4.50 -11.06
C VAL A 284 23.96 5.36 -9.84
N ARG A 285 23.91 6.70 -9.99
CA ARG A 285 24.15 7.68 -8.90
C ARG A 285 23.22 7.52 -7.69
N TYR A 286 22.04 6.92 -7.85
CA TYR A 286 21.05 6.74 -6.78
C TYR A 286 21.00 5.31 -6.24
N ARG A 287 21.44 4.30 -7.02
CA ARG A 287 21.25 2.88 -6.68
C ARG A 287 21.74 2.52 -5.28
N ARG A 288 22.93 3.00 -4.88
CA ARG A 288 23.48 2.74 -3.53
C ARG A 288 22.55 3.23 -2.43
N TRP A 289 22.03 4.45 -2.59
CA TRP A 289 21.19 5.10 -1.60
C TRP A 289 19.80 4.47 -1.53
N VAL A 290 19.25 4.06 -2.68
CA VAL A 290 18.00 3.29 -2.72
C VAL A 290 18.18 1.96 -1.98
N LYS A 291 19.27 1.24 -2.24
CA LYS A 291 19.58 -0.02 -1.55
C LYS A 291 19.74 0.18 -0.04
N GLU A 292 20.57 1.14 0.37
CA GLU A 292 20.79 1.46 1.79
C GLU A 292 19.49 1.88 2.49
N GLY A 293 18.66 2.70 1.83
CA GLY A 293 17.37 3.12 2.37
C GLY A 293 16.43 1.94 2.63
N ILE A 294 16.35 0.99 1.70
CA ILE A 294 15.55 -0.24 1.90
C ILE A 294 16.13 -1.08 3.03
N GLN A 295 17.44 -1.33 3.00
CA GLN A 295 18.11 -2.19 3.99
C GLN A 295 18.14 -1.58 5.40
N SER A 296 17.99 -0.27 5.55
CA SER A 296 17.94 0.39 6.86
C SER A 296 16.84 -0.15 7.77
N TRP A 297 15.74 -0.65 7.19
CA TRP A 297 14.63 -1.31 7.90
C TRP A 297 15.03 -2.61 8.60
N ASN A 298 16.14 -3.26 8.21
CA ASN A 298 16.63 -4.45 8.92
C ASN A 298 16.90 -4.16 10.41
N SER A 299 17.34 -2.94 10.74
CA SER A 299 17.52 -2.50 12.13
C SER A 299 16.22 -2.61 12.96
N ALA A 300 15.06 -2.37 12.34
CA ALA A 300 13.75 -2.53 12.99
C ALA A 300 13.34 -4.01 13.09
N PHE A 301 13.62 -4.82 12.07
CA PHE A 301 13.34 -6.27 12.09
C PHE A 301 14.18 -7.01 13.13
N GLU A 302 15.43 -6.57 13.36
CA GLU A 302 16.28 -7.15 14.40
C GLU A 302 15.69 -6.96 15.80
N LYS A 303 14.97 -5.86 16.06
CA LYS A 303 14.28 -5.63 17.34
C LYS A 303 13.18 -6.66 17.62
N ILE A 304 12.60 -7.25 16.56
CA ILE A 304 11.64 -8.36 16.68
C ILE A 304 12.30 -9.74 16.51
N GLY A 305 13.64 -9.78 16.49
CA GLY A 305 14.45 -11.00 16.46
C GLY A 305 14.69 -11.57 15.06
N ILE A 306 14.44 -10.82 13.99
CA ILE A 306 14.69 -11.28 12.61
C ILE A 306 15.85 -10.48 12.04
N SER A 307 17.00 -11.11 11.84
CA SER A 307 18.14 -10.49 11.13
C SER A 307 17.94 -10.59 9.62
N ASP A 308 18.43 -9.63 8.86
CA ASP A 308 18.44 -9.65 7.39
C ASP A 308 17.07 -10.02 6.77
N ALA A 309 16.00 -9.40 7.29
CA ALA A 309 14.65 -9.61 6.79
C ALA A 309 14.50 -9.15 5.33
N LEU A 310 15.24 -8.12 4.94
CA LEU A 310 15.26 -7.52 3.61
C LEU A 310 16.60 -7.76 2.91
N GLU A 311 16.52 -8.31 1.70
CA GLU A 311 17.65 -8.45 0.78
C GLU A 311 17.40 -7.60 -0.47
N VAL A 312 18.45 -6.95 -0.97
CA VAL A 312 18.34 -6.04 -2.12
C VAL A 312 19.44 -6.29 -3.14
N TYR A 313 19.01 -6.55 -4.37
CA TYR A 313 19.87 -6.80 -5.52
C TYR A 313 19.66 -5.74 -6.61
N TYR A 314 20.67 -5.56 -7.46
CA TYR A 314 20.57 -4.69 -8.62
C TYR A 314 20.34 -5.52 -9.87
N GLN A 315 19.44 -5.06 -10.73
CA GLN A 315 19.58 -5.40 -12.13
C GLN A 315 20.69 -4.58 -12.77
N ASP A 316 21.52 -5.26 -13.54
CA ASP A 316 22.58 -4.60 -14.29
C ASP A 316 22.65 -5.15 -15.71
N LYS A 317 22.26 -4.29 -16.64
CA LYS A 317 22.26 -4.57 -18.08
C LYS A 317 23.68 -4.81 -18.62
N THR A 318 24.71 -4.24 -17.99
CA THR A 318 26.11 -4.35 -18.46
C THR A 318 26.69 -5.72 -18.13
N THR A 319 26.46 -6.19 -16.91
CA THR A 319 26.96 -7.49 -16.43
C THR A 319 25.98 -8.64 -16.70
N GLY A 320 24.71 -8.33 -17.00
CA GLY A 320 23.63 -9.31 -17.14
C GLY A 320 23.05 -9.77 -15.80
N ALA A 321 23.52 -9.23 -14.67
CA ALA A 321 23.08 -9.65 -13.34
C ALA A 321 21.58 -9.40 -13.15
N HIS A 322 20.86 -10.45 -12.76
CA HIS A 322 19.41 -10.45 -12.47
C HIS A 322 18.50 -9.96 -13.61
N MET A 323 19.00 -9.88 -14.84
CA MET A 323 18.22 -9.48 -16.01
C MET A 323 17.22 -10.56 -16.47
N ASP A 324 17.36 -11.78 -15.96
CA ASP A 324 16.40 -12.88 -16.12
C ASP A 324 15.08 -12.65 -15.37
N LYS A 325 15.07 -11.75 -14.39
CA LYS A 325 13.93 -11.45 -13.53
C LYS A 325 13.16 -10.30 -14.14
N ASP A 326 11.96 -10.57 -14.61
CA ASP A 326 11.11 -9.55 -15.21
C ASP A 326 10.42 -8.74 -14.10
N PRO A 327 10.43 -7.38 -14.14
CA PRO A 327 9.67 -6.54 -13.22
C PRO A 327 8.16 -6.73 -13.28
N GLU A 328 7.64 -7.50 -14.24
CA GLU A 328 6.23 -7.82 -14.36
C GLU A 328 5.94 -9.29 -14.03
N ASP A 329 6.92 -10.05 -13.52
CA ASP A 329 6.72 -11.40 -12.98
C ASP A 329 6.52 -11.32 -11.46
N VAL A 330 5.32 -11.65 -11.00
CA VAL A 330 4.86 -11.47 -9.61
C VAL A 330 5.57 -12.36 -8.59
N ARG A 331 6.54 -13.16 -9.03
CA ARG A 331 7.46 -13.91 -8.17
C ARG A 331 8.56 -13.02 -7.58
N TYR A 332 8.76 -11.82 -8.12
CA TYR A 332 9.87 -10.93 -7.76
C TYR A 332 9.36 -9.53 -7.43
N ASN A 333 9.75 -8.99 -6.28
CA ASN A 333 9.42 -7.62 -5.92
C ASN A 333 10.43 -6.65 -6.56
N PHE A 334 9.93 -5.57 -7.15
CA PHE A 334 10.78 -4.58 -7.81
C PHE A 334 10.66 -3.17 -7.23
N VAL A 335 11.76 -2.43 -7.33
CA VAL A 335 11.78 -0.98 -7.24
C VAL A 335 12.07 -0.43 -8.62
N ARG A 336 11.07 0.19 -9.21
CA ARG A 336 11.06 0.70 -10.58
C ARG A 336 11.27 2.21 -10.59
N TRP A 337 12.00 2.68 -11.61
CA TRP A 337 12.34 4.09 -11.73
C TRP A 337 11.70 4.69 -12.98
N LEU A 338 10.80 5.65 -12.79
CA LEU A 338 10.12 6.36 -13.87
C LEU A 338 10.76 7.74 -14.08
N ASN A 339 11.28 7.98 -15.28
CA ASN A 339 11.83 9.27 -15.67
C ASN A 339 10.71 10.18 -16.22
N ASN A 340 9.87 10.70 -15.32
CA ASN A 340 8.91 11.77 -15.63
C ASN A 340 9.13 12.96 -14.69
N ASP A 341 8.45 14.07 -14.95
CA ASP A 341 8.52 15.30 -14.14
C ASP A 341 7.42 15.39 -13.08
N ILE A 342 6.85 14.25 -12.71
CA ILE A 342 5.83 14.16 -11.67
C ILE A 342 6.51 13.68 -10.40
N GLY A 343 6.40 14.43 -9.31
CA GLY A 343 6.93 14.04 -8.00
C GLY A 343 6.06 13.01 -7.32
N THR A 344 6.25 11.73 -7.61
CA THR A 344 5.48 10.63 -7.02
C THR A 344 6.37 9.47 -6.56
N ALA A 345 6.11 8.99 -5.35
CA ALA A 345 6.64 7.75 -4.82
C ALA A 345 5.45 6.95 -4.29
N ILE A 346 5.21 5.77 -4.86
CA ILE A 346 4.13 4.89 -4.43
C ILE A 346 4.65 3.49 -4.18
N GLY A 347 4.09 2.82 -3.17
CA GLY A 347 4.37 1.42 -2.87
C GLY A 347 3.15 0.51 -3.09
N PRO A 348 2.70 0.31 -4.34
CA PRO A 348 1.73 -0.74 -4.65
C PRO A 348 2.17 -2.08 -4.07
N SER A 349 1.22 -2.77 -3.47
CA SER A 349 1.42 -4.14 -3.04
C SER A 349 0.14 -4.93 -3.26
N ARG A 350 0.31 -6.21 -3.61
CA ARG A 350 -0.81 -7.13 -3.72
C ARG A 350 -1.02 -7.80 -2.38
N VAL A 351 -2.22 -7.61 -1.83
CA VAL A 351 -2.56 -8.09 -0.49
C VAL A 351 -3.65 -9.14 -0.60
N ASN A 352 -3.49 -10.27 0.09
CA ASN A 352 -4.55 -11.26 0.20
C ASN A 352 -5.74 -10.65 0.96
N PRO A 353 -6.92 -10.49 0.33
CA PRO A 353 -8.02 -9.70 0.88
C PRO A 353 -8.79 -10.48 1.96
N ASN A 354 -8.43 -11.75 2.18
CA ASN A 354 -8.98 -12.54 3.29
C ASN A 354 -8.15 -12.39 4.57
N THR A 355 -6.86 -12.04 4.46
CA THR A 355 -5.92 -12.17 5.59
C THR A 355 -5.02 -10.97 5.84
N GLY A 356 -4.89 -10.04 4.90
CA GLY A 356 -3.92 -8.94 4.99
C GLY A 356 -2.48 -9.38 4.71
N GLN A 357 -2.22 -10.57 4.17
CA GLN A 357 -0.86 -10.96 3.79
C GLN A 357 -0.41 -10.16 2.56
N ILE A 358 0.73 -9.47 2.63
CA ILE A 358 1.41 -8.93 1.45
C ILE A 358 2.08 -10.08 0.70
N LEU A 359 1.80 -10.18 -0.60
CA LEU A 359 2.24 -11.28 -1.47
C LEU A 359 3.36 -10.85 -2.41
N ASP A 360 3.29 -9.61 -2.88
CA ASP A 360 4.14 -9.03 -3.90
C ASP A 360 4.06 -7.50 -3.81
N ALA A 361 5.12 -6.80 -4.23
CA ALA A 361 5.20 -5.35 -4.24
C ALA A 361 6.07 -4.82 -5.38
N ASP A 362 5.50 -3.90 -6.14
CA ASP A 362 6.16 -3.18 -7.24
C ASP A 362 6.19 -1.68 -6.92
N ILE A 363 7.27 -1.26 -6.27
CA ILE A 363 7.44 0.12 -5.82
C ILE A 363 7.82 0.98 -7.02
N ILE A 364 7.18 2.14 -7.14
CA ILE A 364 7.45 3.09 -8.21
C ILE A 364 8.02 4.37 -7.60
N LEU A 365 9.22 4.73 -8.04
CA LEU A 365 9.87 6.00 -7.74
C LEU A 365 10.04 6.80 -9.02
N THR A 366 9.75 8.10 -8.96
CA THR A 366 9.89 9.01 -10.10
C THR A 366 11.09 9.92 -9.94
N ASP A 367 11.74 10.27 -11.06
CA ASP A 367 12.84 11.24 -11.05
C ASP A 367 12.38 12.66 -10.66
N GLY A 368 11.10 12.99 -10.88
CA GLY A 368 10.48 14.23 -10.42
C GLY A 368 10.56 14.41 -8.90
N TRP A 369 10.51 13.32 -8.13
CA TRP A 369 10.71 13.34 -6.67
C TRP A 369 12.09 13.91 -6.30
N ILE A 370 13.15 13.49 -6.98
CA ILE A 370 14.50 14.00 -6.70
C ILE A 370 14.65 15.47 -7.06
N ARG A 371 14.04 15.91 -8.18
CA ARG A 371 14.01 17.34 -8.53
C ARG A 371 13.26 18.17 -7.50
N HIS A 372 12.17 17.65 -6.95
CA HIS A 372 11.42 18.30 -5.89
C HIS A 372 12.28 18.52 -4.63
N PHE A 373 12.87 17.46 -4.07
CA PHE A 373 13.74 17.60 -2.88
C PHE A 373 14.95 18.50 -3.13
N ARG A 374 15.52 18.44 -4.35
CA ARG A 374 16.60 19.33 -4.72
C ARG A 374 16.14 20.79 -4.77
N TYR A 375 14.98 21.07 -5.37
CA TYR A 375 14.41 22.40 -5.38
C TYR A 375 14.14 22.88 -3.95
N GLU A 376 13.54 22.03 -3.11
CA GLU A 376 13.28 22.36 -1.71
C GLU A 376 14.58 22.72 -0.98
N PHE A 377 15.61 21.89 -1.11
CA PHE A 377 16.88 22.09 -0.44
C PHE A 377 17.67 23.30 -0.97
N ASP A 378 17.83 23.41 -2.29
CA ASP A 378 18.68 24.43 -2.91
C ASP A 378 17.99 25.81 -2.97
N ASN A 379 16.65 25.87 -3.04
CA ASN A 379 15.92 27.12 -3.31
C ASN A 379 14.92 27.51 -2.22
N LEU A 380 14.21 26.55 -1.63
CA LEU A 380 13.10 26.84 -0.71
C LEU A 380 13.60 27.01 0.73
N LEU A 381 14.33 26.04 1.28
CA LEU A 381 14.88 26.07 2.64
C LEU A 381 15.71 27.34 2.93
N PRO A 382 16.60 27.81 2.03
CA PRO A 382 17.29 29.09 2.19
C PRO A 382 16.37 30.27 2.43
N LYS A 383 15.20 30.30 1.78
CA LYS A 383 14.25 31.41 1.89
C LYS A 383 13.40 31.28 3.13
N ILE A 384 12.91 30.07 3.41
CA ILE A 384 12.16 29.77 4.64
C ILE A 384 13.00 30.08 5.89
N ALA A 385 14.28 29.71 5.89
CA ALA A 385 15.18 29.99 7.00
C ALA A 385 15.39 31.49 7.28
N MET A 386 15.12 32.34 6.29
CA MET A 386 15.22 33.80 6.41
C MET A 386 13.88 34.45 6.80
N GLU A 387 12.78 33.69 6.81
CA GLU A 387 11.48 34.22 7.21
C GLU A 387 11.50 34.64 8.69
N GLY A 388 10.99 35.83 8.98
CA GLY A 388 10.95 36.37 10.34
C GLY A 388 12.24 37.04 10.81
N PHE A 389 13.30 37.06 10.00
CA PHE A 389 14.52 37.82 10.34
C PHE A 389 14.27 39.32 10.21
N SER A 390 14.65 40.07 11.25
CA SER A 390 14.53 41.53 11.27
C SER A 390 15.52 42.21 10.33
N ALA A 391 15.29 43.49 10.01
CA ALA A 391 16.22 44.30 9.22
C ALA A 391 17.63 44.35 9.84
N GLU A 392 17.72 44.40 11.17
CA GLU A 392 18.98 44.37 11.91
C GLU A 392 19.69 43.02 11.74
N THR A 393 18.92 41.92 11.79
CA THR A 393 19.44 40.57 11.60
C THR A 393 20.00 40.39 10.18
N LEU A 394 19.26 40.88 9.16
CA LEU A 394 19.71 40.86 7.77
C LEU A 394 20.98 41.69 7.55
N SER A 395 21.06 42.87 8.18
CA SER A 395 22.25 43.73 8.15
C SER A 395 23.45 43.07 8.84
N TRP A 396 23.22 42.38 9.95
CA TRP A 396 24.26 41.60 10.64
C TRP A 396 24.77 40.44 9.78
N LEU A 397 23.87 39.69 9.14
CA LEU A 397 24.22 38.60 8.22
C LEU A 397 25.01 39.08 7.00
N ALA A 398 24.72 40.29 6.51
CA ALA A 398 25.51 40.89 5.43
C ALA A 398 26.98 41.10 5.80
N SER A 399 27.24 41.43 7.07
CA SER A 399 28.60 41.57 7.61
C SER A 399 29.21 40.24 8.04
N ASN A 400 28.37 39.20 8.20
CA ASN A 400 28.75 37.87 8.67
C ASN A 400 28.21 36.77 7.72
N PRO A 401 28.61 36.78 6.43
CA PRO A 401 27.95 35.98 5.40
C PRO A 401 28.06 34.46 5.62
N GLU A 402 29.06 33.99 6.38
CA GLU A 402 29.23 32.57 6.71
C GLU A 402 28.10 32.03 7.62
N TRP A 403 27.35 32.92 8.29
CA TRP A 403 26.17 32.56 9.09
C TRP A 403 24.86 32.66 8.30
N ASP A 404 24.90 33.14 7.05
CA ASP A 404 23.70 33.31 6.24
C ASP A 404 23.23 31.94 5.71
N PRO A 405 22.00 31.49 6.08
CA PRO A 405 21.44 30.25 5.59
C PRO A 405 21.49 30.14 4.06
N ARG A 406 21.30 31.25 3.34
CA ARG A 406 21.34 31.27 1.87
C ARG A 406 22.72 30.92 1.32
N LEU A 407 23.79 31.28 2.02
CA LEU A 407 25.15 30.90 1.66
C LEU A 407 25.48 29.47 2.12
N ALA A 408 25.02 29.09 3.31
CA ALA A 408 25.26 27.76 3.89
C ALA A 408 24.66 26.63 3.03
N PHE A 409 23.42 26.81 2.57
CA PHE A 409 22.70 25.87 1.71
C PHE A 409 23.13 25.94 0.23
N ALA A 410 23.79 27.02 -0.21
CA ALA A 410 24.24 27.13 -1.59
C ALA A 410 25.30 26.09 -1.94
N HIS A 411 25.17 25.49 -3.13
CA HIS A 411 26.18 24.60 -3.70
C HIS A 411 27.54 25.32 -3.76
N SER A 412 28.64 24.59 -3.49
CA SER A 412 29.98 25.18 -3.38
C SER A 412 30.37 26.04 -4.58
N SER A 413 30.00 25.63 -5.79
CA SER A 413 30.26 26.38 -7.03
C SER A 413 29.47 27.69 -7.17
N GLN A 414 28.39 27.86 -6.41
CA GLN A 414 27.52 29.05 -6.46
C GLN A 414 27.73 29.98 -5.27
N ARG A 415 28.48 29.57 -4.24
CA ARG A 415 28.65 30.35 -3.01
C ARG A 415 29.21 31.75 -3.27
N GLU A 416 30.18 31.88 -4.17
CA GLU A 416 30.76 33.19 -4.49
C GLU A 416 29.73 34.12 -5.17
N TYR A 417 28.95 33.57 -6.10
CA TYR A 417 27.87 34.31 -6.74
C TYR A 417 26.79 34.74 -5.74
N VAL A 418 26.35 33.81 -4.87
CA VAL A 418 25.37 34.10 -3.81
C VAL A 418 25.91 35.16 -2.87
N ARG A 419 27.16 35.05 -2.41
CA ARG A 419 27.83 36.04 -1.56
C ARG A 419 27.79 37.43 -2.19
N GLN A 420 28.13 37.56 -3.47
CA GLN A 420 28.08 38.85 -4.18
C GLN A 420 26.65 39.41 -4.25
N GLN A 421 25.64 38.56 -4.48
CA GLN A 421 24.24 39.00 -4.44
C GLN A 421 23.79 39.47 -3.04
N LEU A 422 24.23 38.78 -1.99
CA LEU A 422 23.92 39.14 -0.61
C LEU A 422 24.54 40.48 -0.23
N THR A 423 25.82 40.68 -0.53
CA THR A 423 26.51 41.97 -0.31
C THR A 423 25.86 43.11 -1.09
N ALA A 424 25.46 42.87 -2.35
CA ALA A 424 24.76 43.88 -3.13
C ALA A 424 23.36 44.20 -2.57
N SER A 425 22.67 43.22 -2.01
CA SER A 425 21.34 43.38 -1.40
C SER A 425 21.39 44.10 -0.05
N ALA A 426 22.47 43.90 0.71
CA ALA A 426 22.69 44.56 1.99
C ALA A 426 22.77 46.10 1.88
N GLY A 427 23.19 46.63 0.73
CA GLY A 427 23.22 48.06 0.46
C GLY A 427 21.84 48.69 0.24
N ARG A 428 20.75 47.91 0.26
CA ARG A 428 19.37 48.41 0.13
C ARG A 428 18.81 48.84 1.49
N ALA A 429 17.72 49.62 1.46
CA ALA A 429 16.99 50.01 2.66
C ALA A 429 16.67 48.78 3.55
N TYR A 430 16.75 48.94 4.87
CA TYR A 430 16.49 47.88 5.85
C TYR A 430 17.28 46.57 5.61
N GLY A 431 18.51 46.66 5.08
CA GLY A 431 19.35 45.50 4.80
C GLY A 431 18.81 44.58 3.70
N GLY A 432 17.91 45.09 2.85
CA GLY A 432 17.23 44.32 1.80
C GLY A 432 16.02 43.51 2.29
N HIS A 433 15.42 43.89 3.43
CA HIS A 433 14.21 43.26 3.96
C HIS A 433 13.06 43.29 2.94
N PRO A 434 12.30 42.19 2.73
CA PRO A 434 11.24 42.14 1.71
C PRO A 434 10.16 43.23 1.81
N ALA A 435 9.90 43.74 3.02
CA ALA A 435 8.98 44.86 3.23
C ALA A 435 9.35 46.13 2.45
N THR A 436 10.61 46.30 2.04
CA THR A 436 11.03 47.47 1.25
C THR A 436 10.72 47.36 -0.24
N LEU A 437 10.27 46.18 -0.68
CA LEU A 437 9.91 45.91 -2.08
C LEU A 437 8.40 46.06 -2.31
N VAL A 438 7.66 46.48 -1.28
CA VAL A 438 6.21 46.62 -1.30
C VAL A 438 5.83 48.04 -1.76
N ASP A 439 4.86 48.13 -2.67
CA ASP A 439 4.17 49.37 -2.95
C ASP A 439 3.18 49.66 -1.82
N ASN A 440 3.46 50.70 -1.04
CA ASN A 440 2.67 51.10 0.12
C ASN A 440 1.28 51.64 -0.24
N THR A 441 0.96 51.83 -1.53
CA THR A 441 -0.38 52.19 -2.00
C THR A 441 -1.30 50.97 -2.18
N LEU A 442 -0.75 49.75 -2.13
CA LEU A 442 -1.47 48.48 -2.24
C LEU A 442 -1.62 47.74 -0.89
N LEU A 443 -1.12 48.32 0.20
CA LEU A 443 -1.43 47.86 1.57
C LEU A 443 -2.80 48.44 1.95
N GLY A 444 -3.86 47.72 1.60
CA GLY A 444 -5.22 47.99 2.04
C GLY A 444 -5.48 47.47 3.46
N ASP A 445 -6.75 47.40 3.80
CA ASP A 445 -7.33 46.82 5.02
C ASP A 445 -7.59 45.31 4.90
N ASP A 446 -6.98 44.64 3.91
CA ASP A 446 -7.24 43.23 3.60
C ASP A 446 -6.43 42.31 4.54
N GLU A 447 -7.03 41.19 4.95
CA GLU A 447 -6.47 40.24 5.91
C GLU A 447 -5.20 39.53 5.38
N TYR A 448 -4.88 39.70 4.10
CA TYR A 448 -3.67 39.18 3.44
C TYR A 448 -2.55 40.24 3.28
N ASP A 449 -2.77 41.49 3.70
CA ASP A 449 -1.82 42.61 3.65
C ASP A 449 -0.72 42.49 4.72
N GLY A 450 0.12 41.48 4.55
CA GLY A 450 1.21 41.12 5.46
C GLY A 450 1.99 39.86 5.06
N LEU A 451 1.54 39.18 4.00
CA LEU A 451 2.17 37.97 3.46
C LEU A 451 3.26 38.25 2.42
N ILE A 452 3.52 39.52 2.09
CA ILE A 452 4.48 39.88 1.04
C ILE A 452 5.91 39.51 1.47
N GLY A 453 6.57 38.69 0.65
CA GLY A 453 7.93 38.19 0.90
C GLY A 453 8.02 36.92 1.75
N ARG A 454 6.88 36.34 2.16
CA ARG A 454 6.85 34.99 2.75
C ARG A 454 6.70 33.95 1.64
N VAL A 455 7.50 32.89 1.73
CA VAL A 455 7.47 31.75 0.82
C VAL A 455 6.58 30.64 1.37
N SER A 456 6.42 30.57 2.69
CA SER A 456 5.47 29.70 3.36
C SER A 456 4.04 30.28 3.26
N GLN A 457 3.14 29.61 2.54
CA GLN A 457 1.70 29.82 2.69
C GLN A 457 1.22 29.17 3.98
N VAL A 458 1.65 29.70 5.12
CA VAL A 458 0.87 29.52 6.35
C VAL A 458 -0.38 30.38 6.13
N ASN A 459 -1.55 29.75 6.06
CA ASN A 459 -2.83 30.46 6.06
C ASN A 459 -2.75 31.56 7.14
N GLY A 460 -2.99 32.82 6.79
CA GLY A 460 -2.94 33.95 7.73
C GLY A 460 -3.88 33.76 8.93
N SER A 461 -4.88 32.88 8.81
CA SER A 461 -5.78 32.46 9.89
C SER A 461 -5.29 31.28 10.73
N CYS A 462 -4.11 30.70 10.45
CA CYS A 462 -3.59 29.58 11.22
C CYS A 462 -3.02 30.07 12.57
N MET A 463 -3.93 30.28 13.51
CA MET A 463 -3.63 30.57 14.91
C MET A 463 -3.09 29.34 15.64
N ALA A 464 -2.77 28.23 14.97
CA ALA A 464 -2.39 26.97 15.61
C ALA A 464 -1.17 27.12 16.53
N SER A 465 -0.19 27.95 16.14
CA SER A 465 0.96 28.25 17.00
C SER A 465 0.58 29.06 18.23
N GLN A 466 -0.32 30.05 18.09
CA GLN A 466 -0.85 30.84 19.21
C GLN A 466 -1.80 30.04 20.11
N GLY A 467 -2.60 29.15 19.55
CA GLY A 467 -3.44 28.18 20.25
C GLY A 467 -2.58 27.19 21.05
N MET A 468 -1.55 26.60 20.43
CA MET A 468 -0.58 25.75 21.14
C MET A 468 0.18 26.53 22.22
N ALA A 469 0.58 27.77 21.97
CA ALA A 469 1.23 28.61 22.98
C ALA A 469 0.29 28.93 24.14
N PHE A 470 -0.99 29.19 23.86
CA PHE A 470 -2.04 29.41 24.86
C PHE A 470 -2.30 28.13 25.66
N ASP A 471 -2.44 26.97 25.02
CA ASP A 471 -2.61 25.68 25.68
C ASP A 471 -1.43 25.33 26.58
N VAL A 472 -0.19 25.59 26.14
CA VAL A 472 1.02 25.42 26.95
C VAL A 472 1.06 26.42 28.11
N ALA A 473 0.62 27.66 27.90
CA ALA A 473 0.54 28.66 28.97
C ALA A 473 -0.52 28.29 30.02
N ILE A 474 -1.69 27.80 29.60
CA ILE A 474 -2.74 27.27 30.47
C ILE A 474 -2.23 26.04 31.22
N MET A 475 -1.58 25.09 30.53
CA MET A 475 -0.97 23.92 31.16
C MET A 475 0.04 24.35 32.24
N ARG A 476 0.93 25.30 31.93
CA ARG A 476 1.90 25.84 32.88
C ARG A 476 1.22 26.51 34.08
N MET A 477 0.21 27.34 33.84
CA MET A 477 -0.58 27.99 34.90
C MET A 477 -1.25 26.95 35.81
N VAL A 478 -1.84 25.90 35.23
CA VAL A 478 -2.48 24.82 35.99
C VAL A 478 -1.47 24.07 36.84
N TYR A 479 -0.28 23.77 36.31
CA TYR A 479 0.79 23.14 37.09
C TYR A 479 1.34 24.07 38.18
N GLU A 480 1.47 25.37 37.92
CA GLU A 480 1.87 26.35 38.93
C GLU A 480 0.82 26.46 40.04
N ILE A 481 -0.47 26.47 39.72
CA ILE A 481 -1.57 26.46 40.70
C ILE A 481 -1.57 25.17 41.53
N GLN A 482 -1.46 24.00 40.89
CA GLN A 482 -1.38 22.72 41.61
C GLN A 482 -0.14 22.66 42.51
N ALA A 483 1.02 23.09 42.03
CA ALA A 483 2.23 23.14 42.84
C ALA A 483 2.09 24.11 44.04
N SER A 484 1.37 25.21 43.85
CA SER A 484 1.07 26.17 44.92
C SER A 484 0.10 25.60 45.95
N GLN A 485 -0.92 24.87 45.50
CA GLN A 485 -1.87 24.17 46.38
C GLN A 485 -1.17 23.07 47.19
N VAL A 486 -0.32 22.26 46.56
CA VAL A 486 0.47 21.23 47.27
C VAL A 486 1.37 21.86 48.32
N LYS A 487 2.03 22.99 48.01
CA LYS A 487 2.85 23.73 48.99
C LYS A 487 2.02 24.32 50.13
N ALA A 488 0.82 24.82 49.85
CA ALA A 488 -0.08 25.34 50.87
C ALA A 488 -0.60 24.21 51.78
N ASP A 489 -0.97 23.06 51.20
CA ASP A 489 -1.39 21.87 51.94
C ASP A 489 -0.26 21.28 52.80
N ASP A 490 0.98 21.33 52.31
CA ASP A 490 2.15 20.90 53.06
C ASP A 490 2.51 21.87 54.20
N ALA A 491 2.37 23.19 53.98
CA ALA A 491 2.55 24.19 55.03
C ALA A 491 1.50 24.06 56.15
N VAL A 492 0.23 23.87 55.78
CA VAL A 492 -0.85 23.61 56.76
C VAL A 492 -0.60 22.31 57.54
N LYS A 493 -0.06 21.28 56.89
CA LYS A 493 0.33 20.04 57.59
C LYS A 493 1.52 20.24 58.53
N GLU A 494 2.47 21.12 58.20
CA GLU A 494 3.57 21.45 59.12
C GLU A 494 3.09 22.26 60.31
N ASP A 495 2.25 23.28 60.09
CA ASP A 495 1.66 24.09 61.16
C ASP A 495 0.83 23.22 62.13
N VAL A 496 -0.06 22.36 61.61
CA VAL A 496 -0.84 21.41 62.44
C VAL A 496 0.07 20.44 63.20
N LYS A 497 1.24 20.09 62.65
CA LYS A 497 2.19 19.17 63.30
C LYS A 497 3.04 19.87 64.36
N GLU A 498 3.27 21.18 64.23
CA GLU A 498 3.86 22.01 65.29
C GLU A 498 2.86 22.27 66.42
N ASP A 499 1.61 22.63 66.10
CA ASP A 499 0.53 22.81 67.09
C ASP A 499 0.32 21.53 67.92
N VAL A 500 0.18 20.37 67.26
CA VAL A 500 0.05 19.07 67.97
C VAL A 500 1.29 18.74 68.80
N LYS A 501 2.49 19.19 68.40
CA LYS A 501 3.71 19.00 69.21
C LYS A 501 3.78 19.92 70.41
N GLU A 502 3.23 21.13 70.31
CA GLU A 502 3.12 22.06 71.44
C GLU A 502 2.07 21.58 72.42
N ASP A 503 0.88 21.18 71.95
CA ASP A 503 -0.18 20.61 72.79
C ASP A 503 0.32 19.37 73.56
N VAL A 504 0.97 18.42 72.86
CA VAL A 504 1.56 17.23 73.52
C VAL A 504 2.68 17.60 74.49
N LYS A 505 3.41 18.70 74.28
CA LYS A 505 4.44 19.18 75.23
C LYS A 505 3.83 19.86 76.44
N GLU A 506 2.69 20.53 76.30
CA GLU A 506 1.95 21.12 77.41
C GLU A 506 1.28 20.04 78.25
N ASP A 507 0.62 19.07 77.63
CA ASP A 507 0.01 17.92 78.31
C ASP A 507 1.07 17.12 79.10
N VAL A 508 2.20 16.79 78.48
CA VAL A 508 3.31 16.09 79.17
C VAL A 508 3.93 16.93 80.29
N LYS A 509 3.90 18.27 80.20
CA LYS A 509 4.36 19.15 81.29
C LYS A 509 3.36 19.25 82.44
N GLU A 510 2.07 19.14 82.16
CA GLU A 510 1.04 19.09 83.19
C GLU A 510 1.07 17.74 83.91
N ASP A 511 1.15 16.63 83.18
CA ASP A 511 1.26 15.27 83.74
C ASP A 511 2.51 15.15 84.63
N VAL A 512 3.68 15.61 84.16
CA VAL A 512 4.92 15.60 84.96
C VAL A 512 4.84 16.54 86.18
N LYS A 513 4.02 17.60 86.14
CA LYS A 513 3.79 18.47 87.30
C LYS A 513 2.83 17.85 88.32
N GLU A 514 1.88 17.02 87.88
CA GLU A 514 1.02 16.25 88.77
C GLU A 514 1.79 15.11 89.42
N ASP A 515 2.59 14.34 88.66
CA ASP A 515 3.43 13.26 89.17
C ASP A 515 4.46 13.77 90.20
N VAL A 516 5.14 14.89 89.92
CA VAL A 516 6.10 15.50 90.85
C VAL A 516 5.39 16.07 92.11
N LYS A 517 4.11 16.44 92.03
CA LYS A 517 3.32 16.86 93.20
C LYS A 517 2.86 15.67 94.05
N GLU A 518 2.66 14.50 93.46
CA GLU A 518 2.38 13.27 94.20
C GLU A 518 3.64 12.72 94.87
N ASP A 519 4.77 12.66 94.16
CA ASP A 519 6.06 12.20 94.71
C ASP A 519 6.57 13.08 95.86
N VAL A 520 6.43 14.41 95.75
CA VAL A 520 6.82 15.34 96.84
C VAL A 520 5.88 15.26 98.06
N LYS A 521 4.66 14.70 97.91
CA LYS A 521 3.77 14.44 99.05
C LYS A 521 4.07 13.11 99.75
N GLU A 522 4.65 12.13 99.06
CA GLU A 522 5.09 10.87 99.68
C GLU A 522 6.44 11.04 100.43
N ASP A 523 7.38 11.83 99.89
CA ASP A 523 8.70 12.05 100.52
C ASP A 523 8.70 12.98 101.75
N VAL A 524 7.58 13.64 102.06
CA VAL A 524 7.42 14.49 103.28
C VAL A 524 6.74 13.70 104.42
N LYS A 525 6.48 12.40 104.25
CA LYS A 525 5.85 11.53 105.27
C LYS A 525 6.64 10.26 105.64
N ALA A 526 7.92 10.18 105.33
CA ALA A 526 8.83 9.12 105.79
C ALA A 526 9.80 9.58 106.87
#